data_AF-S4GVD3-F1
#
_entry.id   AF-S4GVD3-F1
#
_cell.length_a   1.000
_cell.length_b   1.000
_cell.length_c   1.000
_cell.angle_alpha   90.00
_cell.angle_beta   90.00
_cell.angle_gamma   90.00
#
_symmetry.space_group_name_H-M   'P 1'
#
loop_
_entity.id
_entity.type
_entity.pdbx_description
1 polymer ?
#
loop_
_entity_poly.entity_id
_entity_poly.type
_entity_poly.pdbx_seq_one_letter_code
_entity_poly.pdbx_strand_id
1 'polypeptide(L)'
;MAEDMHQSTPTIHGEQLNADGTQKAQDRVNNRSLRPNSDSFKEFMTSGWDNQEPQIEPLESSKYTPVRLEALGKRFPGERLVIPAGQPKVRNNDCDYAFRPDTTFAYYTGLGQDYEAGAVLVLEPVQAGSEEEAAGKTHV
;
A
#
# COMPACT_ATOMS: atom_id res chain seq x y z
N MET A 1 -18.10 54.37 33.72
CA MET A 1 -17.37 53.09 33.71
C MET A 1 -17.44 52.59 32.28
N ALA A 2 -16.39 52.82 31.50
CA ALA A 2 -16.31 52.38 30.11
C ALA A 2 -15.64 51.01 30.12
N GLU A 3 -16.37 49.97 29.72
CA GLU A 3 -15.82 48.63 29.49
C GLU A 3 -15.07 48.66 28.16
N ASP A 4 -13.74 48.60 28.24
CA ASP A 4 -12.85 48.66 27.09
C ASP A 4 -12.89 47.32 26.34
N MET A 5 -13.73 47.25 25.31
CA MET A 5 -13.88 46.09 24.43
C MET A 5 -12.65 45.92 23.55
N HIS A 6 -11.63 45.21 24.06
CA HIS A 6 -10.53 44.71 23.25
C HIS A 6 -11.03 43.66 22.25
N GLN A 7 -11.38 44.10 21.04
CA GLN A 7 -11.74 43.22 19.94
C GLN A 7 -10.48 42.58 19.33
N SER A 8 -10.23 41.33 19.71
CA SER A 8 -9.23 40.47 19.07
C SER A 8 -9.57 40.26 17.60
N THR A 9 -8.74 40.74 16.68
CA THR A 9 -8.92 40.53 15.24
C THR A 9 -8.37 39.16 14.85
N PRO A 10 -9.19 38.21 14.35
CA PRO A 10 -8.69 36.90 13.96
C PRO A 10 -7.86 37.00 12.67
N THR A 11 -6.68 36.38 12.66
CA THR A 11 -5.82 36.25 11.47
C THR A 11 -6.28 35.06 10.62
N ILE A 12 -5.89 34.99 9.34
CA ILE A 12 -6.20 33.90 8.38
C ILE A 12 -5.85 32.49 8.91
N HIS A 13 -4.93 32.39 9.87
CA HIS A 13 -4.51 31.14 10.51
C HIS A 13 -5.11 30.92 11.92
N GLY A 14 -6.09 31.74 12.33
CA GLY A 14 -6.77 31.62 13.62
C GLY A 14 -5.97 32.12 14.83
N GLU A 15 -4.82 32.77 14.62
CA GLU A 15 -4.04 33.36 15.71
C GLU A 15 -4.68 34.64 16.27
N GLN A 16 -4.69 34.75 17.59
CA GLN A 16 -5.11 35.93 18.34
C GLN A 16 -3.89 36.79 18.65
N LEU A 17 -3.92 38.04 18.22
CA LEU A 17 -2.87 39.02 18.52
C LEU A 17 -3.18 39.75 19.83
N ASN A 18 -2.13 40.17 20.53
CA ASN A 18 -2.24 41.11 21.64
C ASN A 18 -2.65 42.50 21.10
N ALA A 19 -3.06 43.39 22.01
CA ALA A 19 -3.47 44.76 21.69
C ALA A 19 -2.39 45.59 20.95
N ASP A 20 -1.11 45.26 21.16
CA ASP A 20 0.05 45.87 20.51
C ASP A 20 0.41 45.21 19.17
N GLY A 21 -0.44 44.30 18.67
CA GLY A 21 -0.23 43.56 17.43
C GLY A 21 0.79 42.42 17.54
N THR A 22 1.35 42.16 18.72
CA THR A 22 2.32 41.09 18.92
C THR A 22 1.65 39.76 19.26
N GLN A 23 2.30 38.64 18.92
CA GLN A 23 1.86 37.31 19.34
C GLN A 23 2.36 36.99 20.75
N LYS A 24 1.54 36.30 21.55
CA LYS A 24 1.93 35.80 22.88
C LYS A 24 3.16 34.91 22.80
N ALA A 25 4.03 34.99 23.80
CA ALA A 25 5.32 34.29 23.79
C ALA A 25 5.21 32.76 23.66
N GLN A 26 4.14 32.18 24.21
CA GLN A 26 3.84 30.75 24.13
C GLN A 26 3.45 30.32 22.71
N ASP A 27 2.80 31.20 21.95
CA ASP A 27 2.33 30.92 20.60
C ASP A 27 3.44 31.06 19.55
N ARG A 28 4.48 31.87 19.82
CA ARG A 28 5.62 32.06 18.92
C ARG A 28 6.42 30.78 18.64
N VAL A 29 6.39 29.80 19.55
CA VAL A 29 7.05 28.49 19.35
C VAL A 29 6.33 27.66 18.27
N ASN A 30 5.04 27.91 18.06
CA ASN A 30 4.21 27.21 17.08
C ASN A 30 4.30 27.81 15.66
N ASN A 31 4.90 29.00 15.49
CA ASN A 31 5.03 29.66 14.19
C ASN A 31 5.94 28.92 13.17
N ARG A 32 6.72 27.92 13.63
CA ARG A 32 7.47 27.01 12.74
C ARG A 32 6.60 25.93 12.08
N SER A 33 5.40 25.70 12.59
CA SER A 33 4.45 24.75 12.03
C SER A 33 3.11 25.44 11.88
N LEU A 34 2.91 26.07 10.73
CA LEU A 34 1.61 26.60 10.30
C LEU A 34 0.65 25.41 10.14
N ARG A 35 0.01 25.01 11.24
CA ARG A 35 -1.01 23.96 11.25
C ARG A 35 -2.34 24.59 10.87
N PRO A 36 -2.97 24.17 9.76
CA PRO A 36 -4.29 24.67 9.42
C PRO A 36 -5.30 24.21 10.50
N ASN A 37 -5.96 25.17 11.16
CA ASN A 37 -6.89 24.88 12.26
C ASN A 37 -8.37 25.12 11.89
N SER A 38 -8.64 25.50 10.64
CA SER A 38 -10.01 25.79 10.16
C SER A 38 -10.87 24.55 10.16
N ASP A 39 -12.14 24.71 10.53
CA ASP A 39 -13.09 23.59 10.58
C ASP A 39 -13.32 22.96 9.20
N SER A 40 -13.30 23.75 8.13
CA SER A 40 -13.35 23.26 6.74
C SER A 40 -12.18 22.32 6.39
N PHE A 41 -10.99 22.58 6.92
CA PHE A 41 -9.82 21.72 6.73
C PHE A 41 -9.97 20.41 7.52
N LYS A 42 -10.48 20.47 8.76
CA LYS A 42 -10.74 19.28 9.56
C LYS A 42 -11.79 18.38 8.89
N GLU A 43 -12.89 18.97 8.43
CA GLU A 43 -13.96 18.25 7.71
C GLU A 43 -13.39 17.58 6.45
N PHE A 44 -12.63 18.32 5.64
CA PHE A 44 -11.95 17.77 4.46
C PHE A 44 -11.07 16.57 4.81
N MET A 45 -10.18 16.72 5.81
CA MET A 45 -9.26 15.66 6.25
C MET A 45 -9.98 14.41 6.80
N THR A 46 -11.24 14.52 7.20
CA THR A 46 -12.07 13.38 7.67
C THR A 46 -13.00 12.80 6.60
N SER A 47 -13.03 13.41 5.42
CA SER A 47 -13.88 13.00 4.29
C SER A 47 -13.05 12.32 3.18
N GLY A 48 -13.70 11.64 2.24
CA GLY A 48 -13.01 11.08 1.06
C GLY A 48 -12.15 9.83 1.32
N TRP A 49 -12.16 9.28 2.54
CA TRP A 49 -11.58 7.97 2.89
C TRP A 49 -12.43 6.79 2.39
N ASP A 50 -13.10 6.96 1.25
CA ASP A 50 -13.95 5.93 0.70
C ASP A 50 -13.09 4.80 0.10
N ASN A 51 -13.55 3.56 0.27
CA ASN A 51 -12.97 2.39 -0.37
C ASN A 51 -13.47 2.36 -1.82
N GLN A 52 -12.93 3.27 -2.63
CA GLN A 52 -13.08 3.21 -4.08
C GLN A 52 -12.22 2.03 -4.58
N GLU A 53 -12.74 0.82 -4.38
CA GLU A 53 -12.15 -0.38 -4.95
C GLU A 53 -12.28 -0.26 -6.48
N PRO A 54 -11.15 -0.18 -7.20
CA PRO A 54 -11.20 -0.12 -8.65
C PRO A 54 -11.88 -1.39 -9.18
N GLN A 55 -12.60 -1.28 -10.29
CA GLN A 55 -13.11 -2.45 -10.99
C GLN A 55 -11.93 -3.36 -11.36
N ILE A 56 -11.96 -4.60 -10.88
CA ILE A 56 -10.88 -5.58 -11.07
C ILE A 56 -11.14 -6.35 -12.35
N GLU A 57 -10.27 -6.18 -13.33
CA GLU A 57 -10.27 -6.96 -14.56
C GLU A 57 -9.04 -7.89 -14.58
N PRO A 58 -9.19 -9.15 -15.01
CA PRO A 58 -8.06 -10.06 -15.10
C PRO A 58 -7.05 -9.57 -16.14
N LEU A 59 -5.77 -9.56 -15.78
CA LEU A 59 -4.68 -9.25 -16.71
C LEU A 59 -4.64 -10.28 -17.85
N GLU A 60 -4.23 -9.86 -19.05
CA GLU A 60 -4.08 -10.75 -20.22
C GLU A 60 -3.17 -11.96 -19.90
N SER A 61 -2.17 -11.77 -19.04
CA SER A 61 -1.23 -12.81 -18.57
C SER A 61 -1.92 -13.94 -17.80
N SER A 62 -3.03 -13.67 -17.11
CA SER A 62 -3.74 -14.65 -16.26
C SER A 62 -4.23 -15.86 -17.04
N LYS A 63 -4.58 -15.69 -18.32
CA LYS A 63 -5.07 -16.78 -19.19
C LYS A 63 -4.05 -17.90 -19.37
N TYR A 64 -2.76 -17.61 -19.21
CA TYR A 64 -1.68 -18.56 -19.43
C TYR A 64 -1.22 -19.26 -18.15
N THR A 65 -1.56 -18.75 -16.97
CA THR A 65 -1.02 -19.26 -15.69
C THR A 65 -1.46 -20.70 -15.40
N PRO A 66 -2.72 -21.14 -15.62
CA PRO A 66 -3.12 -22.50 -15.27
C PRO A 66 -2.33 -23.56 -16.04
N VAL A 67 -2.19 -23.38 -17.37
CA VAL A 67 -1.45 -24.32 -18.23
C VAL A 67 0.04 -24.34 -17.89
N ARG A 68 0.62 -23.20 -17.53
CA ARG A 68 2.03 -23.11 -17.11
C ARG A 68 2.28 -23.83 -15.79
N LEU A 69 1.40 -23.65 -14.80
CA LEU A 69 1.52 -24.29 -13.50
C LEU A 69 1.36 -25.81 -13.62
N GLU A 70 0.39 -26.28 -14.42
CA GLU A 70 0.22 -27.71 -14.70
C GLU A 70 1.46 -28.30 -15.37
N ALA A 71 2.00 -27.60 -16.39
CA ALA A 71 3.20 -28.04 -17.09
C ALA A 71 4.47 -27.99 -16.22
N LEU A 72 4.55 -27.07 -15.27
CA LEU A 72 5.62 -27.01 -14.28
C LEU A 72 5.52 -28.18 -13.31
N GLY A 73 4.35 -28.39 -12.71
CA GLY A 73 4.12 -29.45 -11.74
C GLY A 73 4.38 -30.84 -12.31
N LYS A 74 4.03 -31.10 -13.58
CA LYS A 74 4.32 -32.38 -14.26
C LYS A 74 5.82 -32.71 -14.36
N ARG A 75 6.72 -31.72 -14.27
CA ARG A 75 8.17 -31.94 -14.32
C ARG A 75 8.76 -32.34 -12.97
N PHE A 76 8.07 -32.05 -11.87
CA PHE A 76 8.56 -32.26 -10.50
C PHE A 76 7.50 -32.98 -9.64
N PRO A 77 7.02 -34.17 -10.04
CA PRO A 77 5.96 -34.87 -9.31
C PRO A 77 6.42 -35.22 -7.89
N GLY A 78 5.57 -34.94 -6.89
CA GLY A 78 5.85 -35.25 -5.48
C GLY A 78 6.78 -34.26 -4.78
N GLU A 79 7.27 -33.23 -5.47
CA GLU A 79 8.12 -32.20 -4.88
C GLU A 79 7.32 -30.93 -4.60
N ARG A 80 7.55 -30.28 -3.45
CA ARG A 80 7.00 -28.95 -3.20
C ARG A 80 7.84 -27.90 -3.91
N LEU A 81 7.20 -27.10 -4.75
CA LEU A 81 7.85 -25.99 -5.44
C LEU A 81 7.56 -24.69 -4.70
N VAL A 82 8.62 -23.94 -4.42
CA VAL A 82 8.56 -22.64 -3.72
C VAL A 82 9.27 -21.62 -4.59
N ILE A 83 8.51 -20.67 -5.14
CA ILE A 83 9.02 -19.64 -6.05
C ILE A 83 8.81 -18.27 -5.38
N PRO A 84 9.86 -17.63 -4.85
CA PRO A 84 9.74 -16.32 -4.22
C PRO A 84 9.67 -15.18 -5.25
N ALA A 85 8.91 -14.13 -4.95
CA ALA A 85 8.86 -12.89 -5.73
C ALA A 85 10.14 -12.06 -5.60
N GLY A 86 10.87 -12.21 -4.49
CA GLY A 86 12.04 -11.38 -4.16
C GLY A 86 11.71 -10.26 -3.17
N GLN A 87 12.70 -9.41 -2.89
CA GLN A 87 12.62 -8.33 -1.91
C GLN A 87 12.94 -6.98 -2.57
N PRO A 88 12.40 -5.85 -2.07
CA PRO A 88 12.73 -4.54 -2.60
C PRO A 88 14.21 -4.23 -2.38
N LYS A 89 14.76 -3.38 -3.25
CA LYS A 89 16.16 -2.99 -3.20
C LYS A 89 16.28 -1.53 -2.81
N VAL A 90 16.95 -1.28 -1.68
CA VAL A 90 17.27 0.07 -1.23
C VAL A 90 18.09 0.82 -2.29
N ARG A 91 17.58 1.99 -2.68
CA ARG A 91 18.28 2.94 -3.56
C ARG A 91 19.13 3.90 -2.74
N ASN A 92 18.54 4.53 -1.72
CA ASN A 92 19.23 5.41 -0.79
C ASN A 92 18.41 5.58 0.49
N ASN A 93 19.02 5.36 1.65
CA ASN A 93 18.38 5.58 2.94
C ASN A 93 17.08 4.74 3.06
N ASP A 94 15.94 5.37 3.33
CA ASP A 94 14.59 4.80 3.42
C ASP A 94 13.85 4.77 2.06
N CYS A 95 14.56 5.00 0.95
CA CYS A 95 14.00 4.99 -0.39
C CYS A 95 14.46 3.75 -1.17
N ASP A 96 13.52 2.88 -1.53
CA ASP A 96 13.74 1.72 -2.41
C ASP A 96 13.63 2.09 -3.91
N TYR A 97 14.23 1.25 -4.76
CA TYR A 97 13.84 1.19 -6.17
C TYR A 97 12.42 0.61 -6.31
N ALA A 98 11.73 0.96 -7.41
CA ALA A 98 10.48 0.31 -7.78
C ALA A 98 10.68 -1.22 -7.80
N PHE A 99 9.75 -1.96 -7.18
CA PHE A 99 9.91 -3.38 -7.00
C PHE A 99 9.61 -4.11 -8.31
N ARG A 100 10.61 -4.87 -8.75
CA ARG A 100 10.48 -5.81 -9.86
C ARG A 100 10.54 -7.23 -9.30
N PRO A 101 9.45 -8.02 -9.42
CA PRO A 101 9.49 -9.42 -9.01
C PRO A 101 10.46 -10.24 -9.86
N ASP A 102 10.93 -11.35 -9.29
CA ASP A 102 11.72 -12.34 -10.02
C ASP A 102 10.97 -12.79 -11.29
N THR A 103 11.74 -13.02 -12.36
CA THR A 103 11.16 -13.34 -13.67
C THR A 103 10.41 -14.67 -13.63
N THR A 104 10.87 -15.63 -12.83
CA THR A 104 10.20 -16.93 -12.65
C THR A 104 8.86 -16.75 -11.95
N PHE A 105 8.84 -15.97 -10.86
CA PHE A 105 7.61 -15.66 -10.13
C PHE A 105 6.60 -14.97 -11.04
N ALA A 106 7.00 -13.87 -11.70
CA ALA A 106 6.14 -13.12 -12.60
C ALA A 106 5.58 -13.98 -13.76
N TYR A 107 6.39 -14.89 -14.28
CA TYR A 107 5.98 -15.78 -15.37
C TYR A 107 4.89 -16.78 -14.96
N TYR A 108 4.97 -17.35 -13.75
CA TYR A 108 4.03 -18.37 -13.28
C TYR A 108 2.79 -17.80 -12.58
N THR A 109 2.90 -16.66 -11.91
CA THR A 109 1.75 -16.01 -11.25
C THR A 109 0.99 -15.07 -12.17
N GLY A 110 1.65 -14.56 -13.23
CA GLY A 110 1.07 -13.55 -14.11
C GLY A 110 0.91 -12.17 -13.45
N LEU A 111 1.32 -12.05 -12.17
CA LEU A 111 1.37 -10.80 -11.42
C LEU A 111 2.48 -9.92 -12.03
N GLY A 112 2.12 -8.69 -12.39
CA GLY A 112 3.01 -7.72 -13.01
C GLY A 112 4.01 -7.11 -12.03
N GLN A 113 4.51 -5.91 -12.36
CA GLN A 113 5.40 -5.15 -11.46
C GLN A 113 4.63 -4.60 -10.25
N ASP A 114 5.33 -4.48 -9.12
CA ASP A 114 4.95 -3.69 -7.94
C ASP A 114 3.72 -4.14 -7.09
N TYR A 115 3.12 -5.32 -7.31
CA TYR A 115 1.94 -5.70 -6.52
C TYR A 115 2.26 -6.32 -5.16
N GLU A 116 3.30 -7.15 -5.06
CA GLU A 116 3.47 -8.03 -3.88
C GLU A 116 4.95 -8.31 -3.59
N ALA A 117 5.64 -7.35 -2.96
CA ALA A 117 7.01 -7.55 -2.51
C ALA A 117 7.06 -8.61 -1.40
N GLY A 118 7.97 -9.58 -1.51
CA GLY A 118 8.12 -10.66 -0.53
C GLY A 118 7.10 -11.80 -0.64
N ALA A 119 6.18 -11.77 -1.59
CA ALA A 119 5.26 -12.88 -1.83
C ALA A 119 5.98 -14.17 -2.30
N VAL A 120 5.29 -15.29 -2.15
CA VAL A 120 5.80 -16.61 -2.50
C VAL A 120 4.70 -17.42 -3.17
N LEU A 121 4.97 -17.95 -4.37
CA LEU A 121 4.14 -18.93 -5.03
C LEU A 121 4.56 -20.32 -4.52
N VAL A 122 3.61 -21.07 -3.99
CA VAL A 122 3.83 -22.45 -3.55
C VAL A 122 2.94 -23.36 -4.37
N LEU A 123 3.53 -24.41 -4.97
CA LEU A 123 2.78 -25.53 -5.53
C LEU A 123 2.98 -26.70 -4.57
N GLU A 124 1.88 -27.16 -3.99
CA GLU A 124 1.89 -28.28 -3.06
C GLU A 124 1.70 -29.58 -3.86
N PRO A 125 2.57 -30.59 -3.73
CA PRO A 125 2.35 -31.85 -4.41
C PRO A 125 1.07 -32.51 -3.90
N VAL A 126 0.31 -33.13 -4.81
CA VAL A 126 -0.86 -33.91 -4.39
C VAL A 126 -0.43 -35.07 -3.50
N GLN A 127 -1.28 -35.42 -2.55
CA GLN A 127 -1.03 -36.56 -1.68
C GLN A 127 -1.16 -37.87 -2.49
N ALA A 128 -0.18 -38.77 -2.33
CA ALA A 128 -0.25 -40.09 -2.94
C ALA A 128 -1.52 -40.85 -2.46
N GLY A 129 -2.24 -41.44 -3.41
CA GLY A 129 -3.50 -42.13 -3.23
C GLY A 129 -4.73 -41.21 -3.15
N SER A 130 -4.59 -39.89 -3.36
CA SER A 130 -5.73 -38.96 -3.34
C SER A 130 -6.56 -38.99 -4.63
N GLU A 131 -7.78 -38.46 -4.57
CA GLU A 131 -8.65 -38.36 -5.75
C GLU A 131 -8.03 -37.45 -6.83
N GLU A 132 -7.27 -36.45 -6.43
CA GLU A 132 -6.53 -35.55 -7.32
C GLU A 132 -5.40 -36.26 -8.07
N GLU A 133 -4.68 -37.17 -7.41
CA GLU A 133 -3.68 -38.01 -8.09
C GLU A 133 -4.36 -38.95 -9.09
N ALA A 134 -5.48 -39.57 -8.70
CA ALA A 134 -6.28 -40.40 -9.60
C ALA A 134 -6.83 -39.63 -10.81
N ALA A 135 -7.09 -38.32 -10.64
CA ALA A 135 -7.46 -37.40 -11.72
C ALA A 135 -6.25 -36.90 -12.55
N GLY A 136 -5.03 -37.35 -12.26
CA GLY A 136 -3.81 -37.02 -12.99
C GLY A 136 -3.20 -35.65 -12.66
N LYS A 137 -3.64 -35.01 -11.57
CA LYS A 137 -3.00 -33.78 -11.07
C LYS A 137 -1.71 -34.14 -10.34
N THR A 138 -0.73 -33.24 -10.41
CA THR A 138 0.53 -33.40 -9.68
C THR A 138 0.64 -32.44 -8.50
N HIS A 139 -0.01 -31.29 -8.58
CA HIS A 139 0.05 -30.24 -7.56
C HIS A 139 -1.32 -29.55 -7.39
N VAL A 140 -1.49 -28.90 -6.24
CA VAL A 140 -2.57 -27.96 -5.92
C VAL A 140 -2.03 -26.57 -5.61
#